data_AF-A0A8J4KY80-F1
#
_entry.id   AF-A0A8J4KY80-F1
#
_cell.length_a   1.000
_cell.length_b   1.000
_cell.length_c   1.000
_cell.angle_alpha   90.00
_cell.angle_beta   90.00
_cell.angle_gamma   90.00
#
_symmetry.space_group_name_H-M   'P 1'
#
loop_
_entity.id
_entity.type
_entity.pdbx_description
1 polymer ?
#
loop_
_entity_poly.entity_id
_entity_poly.type
_entity_poly.pdbx_seq_one_letter_code
_entity_poly.pdbx_strand_id
1 'polypeptide(L)'
;AYNLAKEQRLNFGDDIPSALRIAKKKRWNSIEEKRINQENELHSYLTKLIMAEKERELAECRKTQQEENVDESRSRVQLASIEAKHDKYLADMDELFSQVDEKRKKRDIPDYLCGKISFELMREPCITPSGITYDRKDIEEHLQRVGHFDPVTRSPLTQDQLIPNLAMKEVIDAFISENGWVEDY
;
A
#
# COMPACT_ATOMS: atom_id res chain seq x y z
N ALA A 1 -17.00 4.83 -22.65
CA ALA A 1 -17.01 3.37 -22.90
C ALA A 1 -18.13 2.67 -22.13
N TYR A 2 -18.13 2.68 -20.78
CA TYR A 2 -19.17 2.04 -19.95
C TYR A 2 -20.61 2.54 -20.23
N ASN A 3 -20.82 3.85 -20.35
CA ASN A 3 -22.14 4.41 -20.67
C ASN A 3 -22.62 4.03 -22.09
N LEU A 4 -21.69 3.94 -23.05
CA LEU A 4 -21.98 3.55 -24.44
C LEU A 4 -22.34 2.05 -24.55
N ALA A 5 -21.68 1.20 -23.76
CA ALA A 5 -22.00 -0.22 -23.64
C ALA A 5 -23.40 -0.45 -23.03
N LYS A 6 -23.75 0.36 -22.01
CA LYS A 6 -25.06 0.36 -21.37
C LYS A 6 -26.17 0.78 -22.35
N GLU A 7 -25.90 1.74 -23.22
CA GLU A 7 -26.81 2.17 -24.30
C GLU A 7 -26.97 1.11 -25.40
N GLN A 8 -25.90 0.40 -25.75
CA GLN A 8 -25.90 -0.61 -26.81
C GLN A 8 -26.43 -2.00 -26.37
N ARG A 9 -26.82 -2.16 -25.09
CA ARG A 9 -27.19 -3.45 -24.47
C ARG A 9 -26.14 -4.56 -24.66
N LEU A 10 -24.89 -4.19 -24.90
CA LEU A 10 -23.78 -5.14 -24.98
C LEU A 10 -23.27 -5.39 -23.56
N ASN A 11 -23.39 -6.63 -23.10
CA ASN A 11 -22.96 -7.02 -21.77
C ASN A 11 -21.51 -7.51 -21.84
N PHE A 12 -20.54 -6.64 -21.54
CA PHE A 12 -19.12 -6.98 -21.56
C PHE A 12 -18.65 -7.74 -20.30
N GLY A 13 -19.58 -8.26 -19.49
CA GLY A 13 -19.28 -9.06 -18.32
C GLY A 13 -18.20 -8.44 -17.41
N ASP A 14 -17.26 -9.27 -16.98
CA ASP A 14 -16.11 -8.88 -16.16
C ASP A 14 -14.91 -8.35 -16.98
N ASP A 15 -14.98 -8.33 -18.31
CA ASP A 15 -13.82 -7.97 -19.15
C ASP A 15 -13.45 -6.48 -19.04
N ILE A 16 -14.45 -5.59 -19.04
CA ILE A 16 -14.23 -4.14 -18.88
C ILE A 16 -13.80 -3.80 -17.45
N PRO A 17 -14.50 -4.24 -16.39
CA PRO A 17 -14.07 -4.02 -15.00
C PRO A 17 -12.67 -4.59 -14.73
N SER A 18 -12.37 -5.81 -15.19
CA SER A 18 -11.06 -6.43 -15.05
C SER A 18 -9.95 -5.62 -15.74
N ALA A 19 -10.16 -5.19 -16.99
CA ALA A 19 -9.20 -4.34 -17.70
C ALA A 19 -8.98 -2.99 -16.99
N LEU A 20 -10.04 -2.40 -16.44
CA LEU A 20 -9.94 -1.16 -15.65
C LEU A 20 -9.13 -1.39 -14.37
N ARG A 21 -9.38 -2.47 -13.61
CA ARG A 21 -8.61 -2.85 -12.42
C ARG A 21 -7.13 -3.03 -12.75
N ILE A 22 -6.81 -3.74 -13.83
CA ILE A 22 -5.42 -3.94 -14.29
C ILE A 22 -4.77 -2.60 -14.65
N ALA A 23 -5.46 -1.74 -15.40
CA ALA A 23 -4.93 -0.45 -15.82
C ALA A 23 -4.66 0.47 -14.62
N LYS A 24 -5.59 0.53 -13.66
CA LYS A 24 -5.42 1.30 -12.42
C LYS A 24 -4.28 0.75 -11.57
N LYS A 25 -4.22 -0.58 -11.36
CA LYS A 25 -3.10 -1.26 -10.67
C LYS A 25 -1.76 -0.94 -11.31
N LYS A 26 -1.68 -0.97 -12.65
CA LYS A 26 -0.45 -0.66 -13.39
C LYS A 26 -0.03 0.81 -13.25
N ARG A 27 -0.97 1.75 -13.36
CA ARG A 27 -0.70 3.18 -13.15
C ARG A 27 -0.13 3.41 -11.76
N TRP A 28 -0.77 2.82 -10.76
CA TRP A 28 -0.34 2.97 -9.37
C TRP A 28 1.03 2.34 -9.12
N ASN A 29 1.28 1.12 -9.59
CA ASN A 29 2.59 0.47 -9.49
C ASN A 29 3.70 1.36 -10.06
N SER A 30 3.45 2.06 -11.17
CA SER A 30 4.42 2.98 -11.77
C SER A 30 4.67 4.22 -10.91
N ILE A 31 3.65 4.74 -10.21
CA ILE A 31 3.82 5.86 -9.28
C ILE A 31 4.59 5.41 -8.04
N GLU A 32 4.24 4.25 -7.48
CA GLU A 32 4.93 3.69 -6.32
C GLU A 32 6.38 3.32 -6.63
N GLU A 33 6.65 2.75 -7.81
CA GLU A 33 8.01 2.48 -8.27
C GLU A 33 8.86 3.75 -8.34
N LYS A 34 8.29 4.88 -8.80
CA LYS A 34 8.98 6.18 -8.78
C LYS A 34 9.26 6.65 -7.36
N ARG A 35 8.31 6.49 -6.43
CA ARG A 35 8.48 6.86 -5.02
C ARG A 35 9.58 6.03 -4.36
N ILE A 36 9.56 4.70 -4.55
CA ILE A 36 10.59 3.78 -4.08
C ILE A 36 11.95 4.17 -4.65
N ASN A 37 12.03 4.49 -5.94
CA ASN A 37 13.28 4.89 -6.55
C ASN A 37 13.85 6.19 -5.95
N GLN A 38 12.99 7.18 -5.69
CA GLN A 38 13.41 8.43 -5.01
C GLN A 38 13.90 8.17 -3.58
N GLU A 39 13.21 7.31 -2.84
CA GLU A 39 13.60 6.94 -1.47
C GLU A 39 14.94 6.16 -1.45
N ASN A 40 15.14 5.24 -2.39
CA ASN A 40 16.41 4.51 -2.55
C ASN A 40 17.56 5.42 -2.97
N GLU A 41 17.31 6.41 -3.82
CA GLU A 41 18.30 7.41 -4.21
C GLU A 41 18.72 8.24 -3.00
N LEU A 42 17.75 8.67 -2.17
CA LEU A 42 18.02 9.38 -0.93
C LEU A 42 18.79 8.52 0.08
N HIS A 43 18.42 7.26 0.27
CA HIS A 43 19.13 6.31 1.13
C HIS A 43 20.59 6.15 0.69
N SER A 44 20.83 5.95 -0.62
CA SER A 44 22.18 5.86 -1.18
C SER A 44 22.99 7.14 -0.97
N TYR A 45 22.35 8.30 -1.15
CA TYR A 45 23.00 9.60 -0.94
C TYR A 45 23.40 9.81 0.52
N LEU A 46 22.49 9.56 1.46
CA LEU A 46 22.76 9.71 2.90
C LEU A 46 23.84 8.74 3.37
N THR A 47 23.80 7.49 2.91
CA THR A 47 24.85 6.49 3.19
C THR A 47 26.23 7.00 2.76
N LYS A 48 26.34 7.55 1.54
CA LYS A 48 27.59 8.11 1.03
C LYS A 48 28.08 9.28 1.89
N LEU A 49 27.19 10.17 2.34
CA LEU A 49 27.56 11.29 3.21
C LEU A 49 28.10 10.80 4.56
N ILE A 50 27.45 9.82 5.19
CA ILE A 50 27.89 9.26 6.48
C ILE A 50 29.24 8.57 6.32
N MET A 51 29.44 7.82 5.24
CA MET A 51 30.73 7.17 4.96
C MET A 51 31.85 8.19 4.69
N ALA A 52 31.56 9.25 3.94
CA ALA A 52 32.53 10.30 3.67
C ALA A 52 32.89 11.10 4.94
N GLU A 53 31.93 11.34 5.84
CA GLU A 53 32.19 11.92 7.17
C GLU A 53 33.08 11.01 8.01
N LYS A 54 32.75 9.71 8.08
CA LYS A 54 33.54 8.68 8.77
C LYS A 54 34.99 8.70 8.30
N GLU A 55 35.21 8.67 6.99
CA GLU A 55 36.55 8.66 6.41
C GLU A 55 37.32 9.94 6.72
N ARG A 56 36.65 11.10 6.71
CA ARG A 56 37.25 12.39 7.05
C ARG A 56 37.67 12.47 8.52
N GLU A 57 36.78 12.13 9.45
CA GLU A 57 37.07 12.12 10.90
C GLU A 57 38.23 11.15 11.21
N LEU A 58 38.24 9.97 10.58
CA LEU A 58 39.33 9.00 10.75
C LEU A 58 40.66 9.51 10.18
N ALA A 59 40.65 10.16 9.02
CA ALA A 59 41.85 10.72 8.42
C ALA A 59 42.43 11.87 9.26
N GLU A 60 41.59 12.74 9.80
CA GLU A 60 41.99 13.83 10.69
C GLU A 60 42.60 13.29 11.99
N CYS A 61 41.95 12.31 12.63
CA CYS A 61 42.45 11.67 13.83
C CYS A 61 43.80 10.96 13.62
N ARG A 62 44.02 10.34 12.45
CA ARG A 62 45.30 9.73 12.07
C ARG A 62 46.40 10.77 11.81
N LYS A 63 46.06 11.95 11.29
CA LYS A 63 47.02 13.04 11.10
C LYS A 63 47.48 13.63 12.44
N THR A 64 46.54 13.92 13.34
CA THR A 64 46.87 14.40 14.70
C THR A 64 47.76 13.40 15.44
N GLN A 65 47.55 12.09 15.24
CA GLN A 65 48.40 11.04 15.80
C GLN A 65 49.86 11.11 15.32
N GLN A 66 50.10 11.47 14.05
CA GLN A 66 51.45 11.62 13.49
C GLN A 66 52.15 12.91 13.95
N GLU A 67 51.39 13.98 14.19
CA GLU A 67 51.94 15.30 14.56
C GLU A 67 52.21 15.42 16.07
N GLU A 68 51.39 14.82 16.93
CA GLU A 68 51.45 15.04 18.39
C GLU A 68 52.12 13.92 19.21
N ASN A 69 52.65 12.86 18.58
CA ASN A 69 53.33 11.74 19.27
C ASN A 69 52.50 11.16 20.45
N VAL A 70 51.17 11.11 20.25
CA VAL A 70 50.17 10.74 21.26
C VAL A 70 50.26 9.25 21.58
N ASP A 71 49.99 8.88 22.84
CA ASP A 71 49.89 7.49 23.31
C ASP A 71 49.02 6.63 22.36
N GLU A 72 49.64 5.59 21.80
CA GLU A 72 49.06 4.69 20.80
C GLU A 72 47.75 4.03 21.31
N SER A 73 47.69 3.76 22.62
CA SER A 73 46.52 3.17 23.28
C SER A 73 45.32 4.12 23.25
N ARG A 74 45.53 5.40 23.59
CA ARG A 74 44.48 6.43 23.59
C ARG A 74 43.95 6.73 22.18
N SER A 75 44.83 6.79 21.18
CA SER A 75 44.43 7.00 19.79
C SER A 75 43.62 5.82 19.22
N ARG A 76 43.97 4.58 19.58
CA ARG A 76 43.20 3.40 19.16
C ARG A 76 41.77 3.42 19.69
N VAL A 77 41.59 3.87 20.94
CA VAL A 77 40.25 4.05 21.54
C VAL A 77 39.45 5.13 20.81
N GLN A 78 40.09 6.25 20.43
CA GLN A 78 39.44 7.31 19.66
C GLN A 78 38.98 6.85 18.27
N LEU A 79 39.84 6.16 17.52
CA LEU A 79 39.48 5.61 16.19
C LEU A 79 38.31 4.63 16.29
N ALA A 80 38.36 3.70 17.25
CA ALA A 80 37.26 2.76 17.48
C ALA A 80 35.95 3.47 17.87
N SER A 81 36.04 4.55 18.65
CA SER A 81 34.87 5.37 19.00
C SER A 81 34.26 6.08 17.79
N ILE A 82 35.08 6.58 16.88
CA ILE A 82 34.63 7.23 15.63
C ILE A 82 33.96 6.19 14.72
N GLU A 83 34.56 5.01 14.56
CA GLU A 83 33.99 3.90 13.79
C GLU A 83 32.64 3.48 14.35
N ALA A 84 32.57 3.21 15.66
CA ALA A 84 31.33 2.80 16.32
C ALA A 84 30.22 3.85 16.22
N LYS A 85 30.56 5.15 16.30
CA LYS A 85 29.60 6.25 16.13
C LYS A 85 28.96 6.23 14.74
N HIS A 86 29.76 6.12 13.68
CA HIS A 86 29.25 6.14 12.30
C HIS A 86 28.56 4.84 11.92
N ASP A 87 29.05 3.70 12.41
CA ASP A 87 28.38 2.40 12.20
C ASP A 87 27.01 2.40 12.87
N LYS A 88 26.88 3.04 14.05
CA LYS A 88 25.58 3.28 14.67
C LYS A 88 24.68 4.18 13.82
N TYR A 89 25.18 5.29 13.27
CA TYR A 89 24.38 6.14 12.39
C TYR A 89 23.91 5.43 11.12
N LEU A 90 24.74 4.57 10.53
CA LEU A 90 24.34 3.74 9.39
C LEU A 90 23.24 2.75 9.79
N ALA A 91 23.40 2.07 10.93
CA ALA A 91 22.39 1.13 11.42
C ALA A 91 21.05 1.82 11.73
N ASP A 92 21.09 2.97 12.41
CA ASP A 92 19.89 3.77 12.72
C ASP A 92 19.21 4.28 11.43
N MET A 93 20.00 4.64 10.41
CA MET A 93 19.50 5.08 9.10
C MET A 93 18.86 3.92 8.32
N ASP A 94 19.52 2.77 8.26
CA ASP A 94 18.97 1.57 7.63
C ASP A 94 17.66 1.13 8.29
N GLU A 95 17.58 1.18 9.62
CA GLU A 95 16.37 0.88 10.38
C GLU A 95 15.23 1.87 10.05
N LEU A 96 15.51 3.18 9.99
CA LEU A 96 14.51 4.19 9.62
C LEU A 96 13.93 3.93 8.23
N PHE A 97 14.76 3.59 7.24
CA PHE A 97 14.28 3.28 5.88
C PHE A 97 13.59 1.90 5.82
N SER A 98 14.01 0.93 6.63
CA SER A 98 13.36 -0.39 6.72
C SER A 98 11.94 -0.32 7.31
N GLN A 99 11.71 0.55 8.30
CA GLN A 99 10.36 0.79 8.85
C GLN A 99 9.40 1.39 7.82
N VAL A 100 9.92 2.20 6.88
CA VAL A 100 9.14 2.71 5.76
C VAL A 100 8.79 1.59 4.80
N ASP A 101 9.73 0.66 4.55
CA ASP A 101 9.54 -0.54 3.73
C ASP A 101 8.45 -1.49 4.26
N GLU A 102 8.37 -1.72 5.58
CA GLU A 102 7.31 -2.55 6.17
C GLU A 102 5.91 -1.95 5.96
N LYS A 103 5.79 -0.61 5.94
CA LYS A 103 4.55 0.09 5.54
C LYS A 103 4.30 0.07 4.02
N ARG A 104 5.27 -0.36 3.19
CA ARG A 104 5.10 -0.61 1.75
C ARG A 104 4.45 -1.98 1.46
N LYS A 105 4.08 -2.78 2.49
CA LYS A 105 3.32 -4.03 2.30
C LYS A 105 2.18 -3.81 1.32
N LYS A 106 2.06 -4.74 0.36
CA LYS A 106 1.15 -4.70 -0.78
C LYS A 106 -0.20 -4.11 -0.38
N ARG A 107 -0.44 -2.92 -0.90
CA ARG A 107 -1.70 -2.18 -0.84
C ARG A 107 -2.71 -2.87 -1.76
N ASP A 108 -3.10 -4.08 -1.38
CA ASP A 108 -4.18 -4.83 -2.00
C ASP A 108 -5.43 -4.64 -1.13
N ILE A 109 -6.56 -4.34 -1.77
CA ILE A 109 -7.85 -4.25 -1.08
C ILE A 109 -8.24 -5.67 -0.67
N PRO A 110 -8.50 -5.94 0.61
CA PRO A 110 -8.89 -7.28 1.03
C PRO A 110 -10.21 -7.71 0.37
N ASP A 111 -10.24 -8.92 -0.21
CA ASP A 111 -11.39 -9.47 -0.95
C ASP A 111 -12.71 -9.52 -0.16
N TYR A 112 -12.63 -9.51 1.17
CA TYR A 112 -13.82 -9.47 2.05
C TYR A 112 -14.46 -8.10 2.16
N LEU A 113 -13.76 -7.02 1.76
CA LEU A 113 -14.30 -5.68 1.60
C LEU A 113 -14.86 -5.45 0.19
N CYS A 114 -14.63 -6.39 -0.72
CA CYS A 114 -15.09 -6.32 -2.10
C CYS A 114 -16.45 -6.99 -2.29
N GLY A 115 -17.29 -6.39 -3.13
CA GLY A 115 -18.58 -6.95 -3.50
C GLY A 115 -18.42 -8.24 -4.31
N LYS A 116 -19.32 -9.21 -4.13
CA LYS A 116 -19.28 -10.50 -4.85
C LYS A 116 -19.72 -10.43 -6.32
N ILE A 117 -20.16 -9.27 -6.79
CA ILE A 117 -20.54 -9.01 -8.19
C ILE A 117 -19.49 -8.12 -8.86
N SER A 118 -19.20 -6.95 -8.30
CA SER A 118 -18.24 -6.00 -8.86
C SER A 118 -16.78 -6.42 -8.67
N PHE A 119 -16.46 -7.21 -7.65
CA PHE A 119 -15.09 -7.48 -7.20
C PHE A 119 -14.30 -6.19 -6.90
N GLU A 120 -15.02 -5.13 -6.54
CA GLU A 120 -14.47 -3.84 -6.14
C GLU A 120 -14.92 -3.51 -4.71
N LEU A 121 -14.22 -2.59 -4.07
CA LEU A 121 -14.56 -2.11 -2.73
C LEU A 121 -16.00 -1.62 -2.68
N MET A 122 -16.79 -2.15 -1.75
CA MET A 122 -18.20 -1.80 -1.63
C MET A 122 -18.35 -0.35 -1.13
N ARG A 123 -19.17 0.44 -1.79
CA ARG A 123 -19.51 1.81 -1.34
C ARG A 123 -20.68 1.80 -0.38
N GLU A 124 -21.69 0.99 -0.71
CA GLU A 124 -22.93 0.83 0.04
C GLU A 124 -23.17 -0.66 0.32
N PRO A 125 -22.47 -1.26 1.30
CA PRO A 125 -22.61 -2.68 1.60
C PRO A 125 -24.01 -3.00 2.11
N CYS A 126 -24.66 -3.99 1.51
CA CYS A 126 -25.94 -4.54 1.95
C CYS A 126 -25.87 -6.07 2.03
N ILE A 127 -26.53 -6.64 3.02
CA ILE A 127 -26.53 -8.08 3.31
C ILE A 127 -27.87 -8.72 2.92
N THR A 128 -27.80 -9.90 2.29
CA THR A 128 -28.98 -10.72 1.96
C THR A 128 -29.36 -11.63 3.15
N PRO A 129 -30.58 -12.20 3.20
CA PRO A 129 -30.95 -13.19 4.22
C PRO A 129 -30.05 -14.43 4.24
N SER A 130 -29.37 -14.73 3.13
CA SER A 130 -28.34 -15.77 3.02
C SER A 130 -27.03 -15.41 3.74
N GLY A 131 -26.92 -14.20 4.29
CA GLY A 131 -25.73 -13.72 5.01
C GLY A 131 -24.62 -13.18 4.10
N ILE A 132 -24.88 -12.97 2.81
CA ILE A 132 -23.88 -12.52 1.85
C ILE A 132 -23.99 -11.02 1.65
N THR A 133 -22.86 -10.32 1.73
CA THR A 133 -22.79 -8.87 1.53
C THR A 133 -22.38 -8.55 0.08
N TYR A 134 -23.09 -7.60 -0.52
CA TYR A 134 -22.87 -7.07 -1.85
C TYR A 134 -22.83 -5.54 -1.79
N ASP A 135 -22.34 -4.90 -2.86
CA ASP A 135 -22.65 -3.49 -3.09
C ASP A 135 -24.11 -3.36 -3.53
N ARG A 136 -24.85 -2.45 -2.91
CA ARG A 136 -26.26 -2.18 -3.17
C ARG A 136 -26.56 -2.01 -4.66
N LYS A 137 -25.77 -1.20 -5.36
CA LYS A 137 -26.01 -0.91 -6.77
C LYS A 137 -25.96 -2.19 -7.62
N ASP A 138 -24.98 -3.06 -7.34
CA ASP A 138 -24.75 -4.26 -8.13
C ASP A 138 -25.81 -5.33 -7.87
N ILE A 139 -26.21 -5.52 -6.61
CA ILE A 139 -27.25 -6.51 -6.29
C ILE A 139 -28.63 -6.07 -6.77
N GLU A 140 -28.94 -4.77 -6.71
CA GLU A 140 -30.19 -4.23 -7.26
C GLU A 140 -30.23 -4.38 -8.78
N GLU A 141 -29.12 -4.13 -9.48
CA GLU A 141 -29.02 -4.35 -10.92
C GLU A 141 -29.20 -5.84 -11.28
N HIS A 142 -28.61 -6.75 -10.51
CA HIS A 142 -28.79 -8.20 -10.69
C HIS A 142 -30.27 -8.60 -10.53
N LEU A 143 -30.94 -8.14 -9.47
CA LEU A 143 -32.34 -8.46 -9.21
C LEU A 143 -33.27 -7.94 -10.31
N GLN A 144 -32.93 -6.80 -10.94
CA GLN A 144 -33.71 -6.22 -12.03
C GLN A 144 -33.43 -6.86 -13.40
N ARG A 145 -32.19 -7.22 -13.70
CA ARG A 145 -31.76 -7.65 -15.05
C ARG A 145 -31.61 -9.15 -15.21
N VAL A 146 -31.24 -9.87 -14.14
CA VAL A 146 -30.90 -11.30 -14.19
C VAL A 146 -32.01 -12.13 -13.56
N GLY A 147 -32.47 -11.76 -12.37
CA GLY A 147 -33.64 -12.38 -11.74
C GLY A 147 -33.64 -12.30 -10.21
N HIS A 148 -34.79 -12.66 -9.63
CA HIS A 148 -35.10 -12.59 -8.20
C HIS A 148 -34.51 -13.76 -7.38
N PHE A 149 -33.18 -13.88 -7.42
CA PHE A 149 -32.45 -14.88 -6.65
C PHE A 149 -31.06 -14.34 -6.24
N ASP A 150 -30.55 -14.82 -5.11
CA ASP A 150 -29.23 -14.49 -4.60
C ASP A 150 -28.12 -15.01 -5.56
N PRO A 151 -27.19 -14.17 -6.03
CA PRO A 151 -26.19 -14.56 -7.05
C PRO A 151 -25.34 -15.77 -6.69
N VAL A 152 -25.07 -15.97 -5.40
CA VAL A 152 -24.16 -17.02 -4.91
C VAL A 152 -24.94 -18.26 -4.50
N THR A 153 -25.94 -18.10 -3.62
CA THR A 153 -26.70 -19.23 -3.06
C THR A 153 -27.86 -19.68 -3.95
N ARG A 154 -28.25 -18.87 -4.93
CA ARG A 154 -29.44 -19.09 -5.79
C ARG A 154 -30.76 -19.18 -5.02
N SER A 155 -30.77 -18.81 -3.75
CA SER A 155 -32.00 -18.72 -2.96
C SER A 155 -32.90 -17.60 -3.48
N PRO A 156 -34.24 -17.72 -3.42
CA PRO A 156 -35.14 -16.64 -3.81
C PRO A 156 -34.81 -15.37 -3.04
N LEU A 157 -34.68 -14.25 -3.75
CA LEU A 157 -34.27 -12.97 -3.19
C LEU A 157 -35.04 -11.83 -3.86
N THR A 158 -35.56 -10.91 -3.05
CA THR A 158 -36.21 -9.69 -3.52
C THR A 158 -35.54 -8.45 -2.95
N GLN A 159 -35.74 -7.28 -3.57
CA GLN A 159 -35.01 -6.05 -3.22
C GLN A 159 -35.35 -5.56 -1.80
N ASP A 160 -36.58 -5.77 -1.34
CA ASP A 160 -37.05 -5.44 0.00
C ASP A 160 -36.37 -6.26 1.11
N GLN A 161 -35.76 -7.39 0.76
CA GLN A 161 -35.01 -8.23 1.70
C GLN A 161 -33.56 -7.77 1.90
N LEU A 162 -33.10 -6.74 1.17
CA LEU A 162 -31.74 -6.21 1.30
C LEU A 162 -31.61 -5.31 2.52
N ILE A 163 -30.82 -5.76 3.49
CA ILE A 163 -30.59 -5.02 4.74
C ILE A 163 -29.28 -4.22 4.61
N PRO A 164 -29.25 -2.90 4.90
CA PRO A 164 -27.99 -2.15 4.95
C PRO A 164 -27.02 -2.75 5.97
N ASN A 165 -25.79 -3.05 5.57
CA ASN A 165 -24.76 -3.60 6.44
C ASN A 165 -23.91 -2.46 7.03
N LEU A 166 -24.45 -1.79 8.06
CA LEU A 166 -23.81 -0.62 8.67
C LEU A 166 -22.45 -0.96 9.31
N ALA A 167 -22.30 -2.15 9.88
CA ALA A 167 -21.03 -2.58 10.44
C ALA A 167 -19.94 -2.69 9.36
N MET A 168 -20.25 -3.30 8.22
CA MET A 168 -19.30 -3.34 7.10
C MET A 168 -19.04 -1.95 6.52
N LYS A 169 -20.03 -1.05 6.55
CA LYS A 169 -19.85 0.34 6.11
C LYS A 169 -18.80 1.05 6.97
N GLU A 170 -18.89 0.94 8.30
CA GLU A 170 -17.90 1.50 9.22
C GLU A 170 -16.50 0.91 9.01
N VAL A 171 -16.40 -0.41 8.81
CA VAL A 171 -15.12 -1.09 8.52
C VAL A 171 -14.50 -0.56 7.24
N ILE A 172 -15.29 -0.39 6.18
CA ILE A 172 -14.82 0.11 4.90
C ILE A 172 -14.41 1.58 5.01
N ASP A 173 -15.19 2.40 5.72
CA ASP A 173 -14.88 3.82 5.90
C ASP A 173 -13.59 4.01 6.72
N ALA A 174 -13.39 3.22 7.77
CA ALA A 174 -12.14 3.17 8.51
C ALA A 174 -10.97 2.72 7.62
N PHE A 175 -11.18 1.67 6.82
CA PHE A 175 -10.16 1.20 5.87
C PHE A 175 -9.76 2.29 4.88
N ILE A 176 -10.72 3.01 4.28
CA ILE A 176 -10.43 4.12 3.34
C ILE A 176 -9.67 5.25 4.06
N SER A 177 -10.07 5.62 5.28
CA SER A 177 -9.41 6.68 6.04
C SER A 177 -7.95 6.35 6.38
N GLU A 178 -7.65 5.10 6.71
CA GLU A 178 -6.28 4.64 6.99
C GLU A 178 -5.47 4.43 5.71
N ASN A 179 -6.16 4.19 4.60
CA ASN A 179 -5.60 3.84 3.31
C ASN A 179 -6.03 4.82 2.23
N GLY A 180 -5.66 6.10 2.35
CA GLY A 180 -6.06 7.14 1.37
C GLY A 180 -5.69 6.85 -0.09
N TRP A 181 -4.79 5.90 -0.34
CA TRP A 181 -4.48 5.37 -1.68
C TRP A 181 -5.63 4.59 -2.33
N VAL A 182 -6.65 4.19 -1.57
CA VAL A 182 -7.82 3.45 -2.02
C VAL A 182 -8.77 4.33 -2.84
N GLU A 183 -8.85 5.62 -2.54
CA GLU A 183 -9.67 6.56 -3.32
C GLU A 183 -9.11 6.84 -4.71
N ASP A 184 -7.80 6.69 -4.89
CA ASP A 184 -7.10 6.80 -6.18
C ASP A 184 -7.22 5.53 -7.05
N TYR A 185 -7.87 4.47 -6.53
CA TYR A 185 -8.11 3.18 -7.18
C TYR A 185 -9.39 3.12 -8.02
#